data_AF-A0A835SDW1-F1
#
_entry.id   AF-A0A835SDW1-F1
#
_cell.length_a   1.000
_cell.length_b   1.000
_cell.length_c   1.000
_cell.angle_alpha   90.00
_cell.angle_beta   90.00
_cell.angle_gamma   90.00
#
_symmetry.space_group_name_H-M   'P 1'
#
loop_
_entity.id
_entity.type
_entity.pdbx_description
1 polymer ?
#
loop_
_entity_poly.entity_id
_entity_poly.type
_entity_poly.pdbx_seq_one_letter_code
_entity_poly.pdbx_strand_id
1 'polypeptide(L)'
;MWNLNREDDYYRIYDSKKDIAGYFDPDYGELFPKEKEQELIEQMHKNKDKIPGGFLMVPMVKFGIFEPNKEMSIIQLQKQFDSVQERLTLWKTFLSNSSVRLHFIRVAHTDQDMLSITFPIKFSQPIPLEKNALLSEIKPILDSLQKQRLL
;
A
#
# COMPACT_ATOMS: atom_id res chain seq x y z
N MET A 1 8.12 10.00 -10.53
CA MET A 1 6.93 9.69 -11.35
C MET A 1 6.45 8.33 -10.90
N TRP A 2 5.21 8.23 -10.44
CA TRP A 2 4.61 6.96 -10.03
C TRP A 2 4.19 6.14 -11.23
N ASN A 3 4.17 4.82 -11.08
CA ASN A 3 3.72 3.91 -12.12
C ASN A 3 2.93 2.74 -11.52
N LEU A 4 1.81 2.37 -12.15
CA LEU A 4 1.04 1.18 -11.77
C LEU A 4 1.28 0.06 -12.79
N ASN A 5 1.59 -1.14 -12.33
CA ASN A 5 1.57 -2.33 -13.18
C ASN A 5 0.60 -3.34 -12.57
N ARG A 6 -0.35 -3.79 -13.39
CA ARG A 6 -1.29 -4.82 -13.00
C ARG A 6 -0.57 -6.17 -12.88
N GLU A 7 -0.91 -6.91 -11.85
CA GLU A 7 -0.57 -8.31 -11.67
C GLU A 7 -1.80 -9.01 -11.12
N ASP A 8 -2.39 -9.89 -11.93
CA ASP A 8 -3.65 -10.56 -11.63
C ASP A 8 -4.78 -9.57 -11.25
N ASP A 9 -5.22 -9.60 -10.00
CA ASP A 9 -6.32 -8.81 -9.45
C ASP A 9 -5.86 -7.53 -8.73
N TYR A 10 -4.57 -7.21 -8.68
CA TYR A 10 -4.07 -5.99 -8.03
C TYR A 10 -3.07 -5.22 -8.90
N TYR A 11 -2.65 -4.05 -8.40
CA TYR A 11 -1.65 -3.20 -9.04
C TYR A 11 -0.44 -3.01 -8.13
N ARG A 12 0.75 -3.35 -8.63
CA ARG A 12 2.03 -2.92 -8.06
C ARG A 12 2.26 -1.44 -8.33
N ILE A 13 2.64 -0.71 -7.30
CA ILE A 13 2.96 0.71 -7.35
C ILE A 13 4.47 0.87 -7.33
N TYR A 14 5.01 1.53 -8.34
CA TYR A 14 6.44 1.80 -8.47
C TYR A 14 6.73 3.29 -8.31
N ASP A 15 7.81 3.59 -7.60
CA ASP A 15 8.34 4.94 -7.45
C ASP A 15 9.17 5.39 -8.67
N SER A 16 9.80 6.57 -8.57
CA SER A 16 10.68 7.08 -9.62
C SER A 16 11.94 6.24 -9.86
N LYS A 17 12.38 5.45 -8.88
CA LYS A 17 13.55 4.58 -8.97
C LYS A 17 13.20 3.18 -9.49
N LYS A 18 11.90 2.93 -9.76
CA LYS A 18 11.34 1.63 -10.12
C LYS A 18 11.36 0.63 -8.97
N ASP A 19 11.46 1.12 -7.73
CA ASP A 19 11.28 0.32 -6.53
C ASP A 19 9.78 0.20 -6.22
N ILE A 20 9.37 -0.94 -5.64
CA ILE A 20 7.98 -1.14 -5.23
C ILE A 20 7.72 -0.27 -4.00
N ALA A 21 6.81 0.69 -4.15
CA ALA A 21 6.36 1.58 -3.08
C ALA A 21 5.10 1.06 -2.37
N GLY A 22 4.38 0.12 -2.99
CA GLY A 22 3.17 -0.46 -2.43
C GLY A 22 2.33 -1.19 -3.45
N TYR A 23 1.09 -1.48 -3.05
CA TYR A 23 0.10 -2.21 -3.84
C TYR A 23 -1.26 -1.54 -3.71
N PHE A 24 -2.00 -1.50 -4.81
CA PHE A 24 -3.40 -1.10 -4.82
C PHE A 24 -4.26 -2.30 -5.20
N ASP A 25 -5.16 -2.67 -4.31
CA ASP A 25 -6.13 -3.76 -4.44
C ASP A 25 -7.51 -3.17 -4.74
N PRO A 26 -7.99 -3.21 -5.99
CA PRO A 26 -9.27 -2.65 -6.40
C PRO A 26 -10.47 -3.28 -5.70
N ASP A 27 -11.47 -2.47 -5.36
CA ASP A 27 -12.77 -2.98 -4.89
C ASP A 27 -13.63 -3.42 -6.09
N TYR A 28 -13.61 -4.71 -6.38
CA TYR A 28 -14.44 -5.33 -7.43
C TYR A 28 -15.91 -5.54 -7.02
N GLY A 29 -16.27 -5.27 -5.77
CA GLY A 29 -17.58 -5.59 -5.21
C GLY A 29 -17.80 -7.09 -4.98
N GLU A 30 -19.05 -7.46 -4.71
CA GLU A 30 -19.41 -8.86 -4.50
C GLU A 30 -19.61 -9.59 -5.85
N LEU A 31 -18.66 -10.46 -6.19
CA LEU A 31 -18.70 -11.26 -7.42
C LEU A 31 -19.31 -12.65 -7.19
N PHE A 32 -20.23 -13.04 -8.08
CA PHE A 32 -20.90 -14.34 -8.09
C PHE A 32 -21.01 -14.89 -9.52
N PRO A 33 -20.92 -16.22 -9.72
CA PRO A 33 -20.63 -17.25 -8.71
C PRO A 33 -19.15 -17.22 -8.29
N LYS A 34 -18.84 -17.61 -7.04
CA LYS A 34 -17.50 -17.46 -6.45
C LYS A 34 -16.44 -18.30 -7.16
N GLU A 35 -16.83 -19.42 -7.75
CA GLU A 35 -15.95 -20.29 -8.52
C GLU A 35 -15.42 -19.63 -9.80
N LYS A 36 -16.01 -18.52 -10.24
CA LYS A 36 -15.61 -17.76 -11.43
C LYS A 36 -15.07 -16.36 -11.13
N GLU A 37 -14.75 -16.08 -9.87
CA GLU A 37 -14.34 -14.74 -9.42
C GLU A 37 -13.16 -14.18 -10.24
N GLN A 38 -12.12 -14.98 -10.48
CA GLN A 38 -10.98 -14.56 -11.30
C GLN A 38 -11.35 -14.26 -12.77
N GLU A 39 -12.22 -15.08 -13.38
CA GLU A 39 -12.70 -14.83 -14.74
C GLU A 39 -13.51 -13.54 -14.84
N LEU A 40 -14.33 -13.26 -13.83
CA LEU A 40 -15.12 -12.03 -13.72
C LEU A 40 -14.21 -10.82 -13.57
N ILE A 41 -13.20 -10.87 -12.69
CA ILE A 41 -12.21 -9.80 -12.54
C ILE A 41 -11.49 -9.52 -13.86
N GLU A 42 -11.05 -10.56 -14.58
CA GLU A 42 -10.44 -10.39 -15.90
C GLU A 42 -11.36 -9.71 -16.91
N GLN A 43 -12.66 -10.05 -16.90
CA GLN A 43 -13.65 -9.39 -17.74
C GLN A 43 -13.84 -7.92 -17.35
N MET A 44 -13.89 -7.61 -16.05
CA MET A 44 -14.02 -6.23 -15.56
C MET A 44 -12.85 -5.35 -16.04
N HIS A 45 -11.61 -5.87 -16.00
CA HIS A 45 -10.45 -5.15 -16.54
C HIS A 45 -10.53 -4.97 -18.07
N LYS A 46 -10.95 -6.00 -18.82
CA LYS A 46 -11.12 -5.90 -20.28
C LYS A 46 -12.18 -4.85 -20.66
N ASN A 47 -13.26 -4.80 -19.90
CA ASN A 47 -14.36 -3.87 -20.10
C ASN A 47 -14.06 -2.47 -19.54
N LYS A 48 -12.97 -2.33 -18.77
CA LYS A 48 -12.63 -1.12 -18.00
C LYS A 48 -13.78 -0.70 -17.08
N ASP A 49 -14.38 -1.68 -16.41
CA ASP A 49 -15.48 -1.44 -15.48
C ASP A 49 -15.07 -0.44 -14.40
N LYS A 50 -16.05 0.32 -13.92
CA LYS A 50 -15.81 1.38 -12.95
C LYS A 50 -15.91 0.83 -11.53
N ILE A 51 -14.90 1.12 -10.73
CA ILE A 51 -14.82 0.73 -9.32
C ILE A 51 -14.92 1.95 -8.39
N PRO A 52 -15.47 1.79 -7.18
CA PRO A 52 -15.65 2.90 -6.23
C PRO A 52 -14.36 3.27 -5.48
N GLY A 53 -13.34 2.42 -5.51
CA GLY A 53 -12.15 2.55 -4.68
C GLY A 53 -11.38 1.24 -4.55
N GLY A 54 -10.72 1.04 -3.42
CA GLY A 54 -9.95 -0.15 -3.13
C GLY A 54 -9.13 0.00 -1.85
N PHE A 55 -8.14 -0.87 -1.65
CA PHE A 55 -7.20 -0.80 -0.54
C PHE A 55 -5.80 -0.45 -1.03
N LEU A 56 -5.16 0.49 -0.34
CA LEU A 56 -3.75 0.82 -0.55
C LEU A 56 -2.93 0.17 0.56
N MET A 57 -1.98 -0.67 0.17
CA MET A 57 -1.01 -1.31 1.05
C MET A 57 0.38 -0.72 0.78
N VAL A 58 1.05 -0.23 1.82
CA VAL A 58 2.40 0.35 1.72
C VAL A 58 3.31 -0.13 2.85
N PRO A 59 4.64 -0.12 2.67
CA PRO A 59 5.59 -0.31 3.76
C PRO A 59 5.34 0.67 4.90
N MET A 60 5.30 0.18 6.13
CA MET A 60 5.02 1.00 7.31
C MET A 60 6.30 1.29 8.09
N VAL A 61 6.89 0.25 8.68
CA VAL A 61 8.05 0.29 9.57
C VAL A 61 8.90 -0.94 9.29
N LYS A 62 10.21 -0.76 9.14
CA LYS A 62 11.19 -1.84 9.13
C LYS A 62 11.94 -1.84 10.45
N PHE A 63 11.92 -2.96 11.16
CA PHE A 63 12.54 -3.06 12.48
C PHE A 63 14.06 -3.11 12.37
N GLY A 64 14.63 -3.71 11.33
CA GLY A 64 16.07 -3.82 11.11
C GLY A 64 16.77 -4.72 12.12
N ILE A 65 16.07 -5.64 12.80
CA ILE A 65 16.66 -6.46 13.88
C ILE A 65 16.45 -7.96 13.71
N PHE A 66 15.50 -8.40 12.88
CA PHE A 66 15.15 -9.81 12.71
C PHE A 66 15.86 -10.49 11.53
N GLU A 67 16.98 -9.93 11.08
CA GLU A 67 17.80 -10.55 10.02
C GLU A 67 18.62 -11.72 10.60
N PRO A 68 18.71 -12.86 9.90
CA PRO A 68 19.51 -14.00 10.35
C PRO A 68 20.97 -13.62 10.60
N ASN A 69 21.54 -14.08 11.72
CA ASN A 69 22.93 -13.85 12.13
C ASN A 69 23.32 -12.37 12.31
N LYS A 70 22.35 -11.47 12.46
CA LYS A 70 22.64 -10.06 12.76
C LYS A 70 23.09 -9.91 14.22
N GLU A 71 24.35 -9.55 14.40
CA GLU A 71 24.87 -9.13 15.70
C GLU A 71 24.77 -7.61 15.83
N MET A 72 24.43 -7.14 17.03
CA MET A 72 24.42 -5.72 17.35
C MET A 72 24.78 -5.48 18.81
N SER A 73 25.50 -4.39 19.05
CA SER A 73 25.68 -3.85 20.40
C SER A 73 24.39 -3.25 20.93
N ILE A 74 24.29 -3.08 22.25
CA ILE A 74 23.13 -2.44 22.89
C ILE A 74 22.89 -1.01 22.38
N ILE A 75 23.97 -0.30 22.03
CA ILE A 75 23.90 1.07 21.49
C ILE A 75 23.25 1.07 20.09
N GLN A 76 23.57 0.09 19.25
CA GLN A 76 22.97 -0.03 17.91
C GLN A 76 21.49 -0.45 18.01
N LEU A 77 21.18 -1.39 18.90
CA LEU A 77 19.80 -1.82 19.14
C LEU A 77 18.91 -0.64 19.58
N GLN A 78 19.37 0.17 20.54
CA GLN A 78 18.63 1.35 20.99
C GLN A 78 18.37 2.34 19.85
N LYS A 79 19.40 2.66 19.06
CA LYS A 79 19.24 3.56 17.89
C LYS A 79 18.20 3.04 16.89
N GLN A 80 18.14 1.73 16.70
CA GLN A 80 17.18 1.12 15.80
C GLN A 80 15.74 1.25 16.34
N PHE A 81 15.53 1.01 17.64
CA PHE A 81 14.23 1.25 18.28
C PHE A 81 13.82 2.73 18.24
N ASP A 82 14.76 3.66 18.43
CA ASP A 82 14.48 5.09 18.33
C ASP A 82 14.02 5.47 16.92
N SER A 83 14.65 4.92 15.87
CA SER A 83 14.24 5.12 14.48
C SER A 83 12.85 4.53 14.19
N VAL A 84 12.56 3.33 14.70
CA VAL A 84 11.22 2.72 14.62
C VAL A 84 10.18 3.62 15.29
N GLN A 85 10.48 4.14 16.48
CA GLN A 85 9.59 5.02 17.24
C GLN A 85 9.32 6.34 16.50
N GLU A 86 10.33 6.92 15.86
CA GLU A 86 10.17 8.11 15.01
C GLU A 86 9.22 7.82 13.85
N ARG A 87 9.42 6.70 13.15
CA ARG A 87 8.56 6.28 12.03
C ARG A 87 7.12 6.03 12.46
N LEU A 88 6.90 5.37 13.61
CA LEU A 88 5.58 5.18 14.19
C LEU A 88 4.90 6.52 14.52
N THR A 89 5.67 7.49 15.02
CA THR A 89 5.18 8.84 15.32
C THR A 89 4.70 9.54 14.05
N LEU A 90 5.47 9.48 12.97
CA LEU A 90 5.08 10.04 11.67
C LEU A 90 3.77 9.41 11.15
N TRP A 91 3.64 8.08 11.21
CA TRP A 91 2.42 7.39 10.81
C TRP A 91 1.22 7.82 11.65
N LYS A 92 1.39 7.90 12.98
CA LYS A 92 0.32 8.34 13.89
C LYS A 92 -0.13 9.77 13.54
N THR A 93 0.81 10.69 13.33
CA THR A 93 0.51 12.08 12.93
C THR A 93 -0.22 12.14 11.59
N PHE A 94 0.22 11.37 10.59
CA PHE A 94 -0.46 11.30 9.29
C PHE A 94 -1.89 10.81 9.44
N LEU A 95 -2.09 9.68 10.14
CA LEU A 95 -3.40 9.07 10.32
C LEU A 95 -4.36 10.02 11.05
N SER A 96 -3.90 10.67 12.14
CA SER A 96 -4.69 11.65 12.89
C SER A 96 -5.12 12.86 12.05
N ASN A 97 -4.31 13.28 11.08
CA ASN A 97 -4.59 14.42 10.21
C ASN A 97 -5.29 14.03 8.90
N SER A 98 -5.53 12.74 8.68
CA SER A 98 -6.14 12.22 7.45
C SER A 98 -7.63 11.89 7.64
N SER A 99 -8.31 11.60 6.53
CA SER A 99 -9.65 11.01 6.53
C SER A 99 -9.64 9.50 6.78
N VAL A 100 -8.47 8.85 6.88
CA VAL A 100 -8.34 7.41 7.09
C VAL A 100 -8.75 7.08 8.54
N ARG A 101 -9.87 6.36 8.68
CA ARG A 101 -10.39 5.91 9.99
C ARG A 101 -10.12 4.43 10.27
N LEU A 102 -10.09 3.63 9.21
CA LEU A 102 -9.83 2.20 9.26
C LEU A 102 -8.45 1.94 8.63
N HIS A 103 -7.62 1.19 9.33
CA HIS A 103 -6.35 0.70 8.80
C HIS A 103 -5.99 -0.62 9.48
N PHE A 104 -5.19 -1.43 8.80
CA PHE A 104 -4.71 -2.71 9.29
C PHE A 104 -3.20 -2.76 9.17
N ILE A 105 -2.54 -3.30 10.19
CA ILE A 105 -1.10 -3.48 10.22
C ILE A 105 -0.80 -4.96 10.23
N ARG A 106 0.09 -5.42 9.35
CA ARG A 106 0.48 -6.82 9.22
C ARG A 106 1.98 -6.91 8.96
N VAL A 107 2.57 -8.08 9.23
CA VAL A 107 3.92 -8.40 8.74
C VAL A 107 3.87 -8.42 7.21
N ALA A 108 4.85 -7.79 6.56
CA ALA A 108 4.95 -7.80 5.11
C ALA A 108 5.22 -9.24 4.62
N HIS A 109 4.59 -9.63 3.52
CA HIS A 109 4.67 -10.99 3.03
C HIS A 109 6.10 -11.41 2.61
N THR A 110 6.85 -10.45 2.06
CA THR A 110 8.20 -10.69 1.51
C THR A 110 9.33 -10.32 2.46
N ASP A 111 9.05 -9.67 3.59
CA ASP A 111 10.06 -9.23 4.57
C ASP A 111 9.49 -9.36 5.99
N GLN A 112 9.93 -10.39 6.72
CA GLN A 112 9.47 -10.67 8.08
C GLN A 112 9.90 -9.62 9.10
N ASP A 113 10.89 -8.79 8.77
CA ASP A 113 11.39 -7.68 9.59
C ASP A 113 10.66 -6.36 9.31
N MET A 114 9.66 -6.38 8.42
CA MET A 114 8.90 -5.20 8.02
C MET A 114 7.40 -5.37 8.29
N LEU A 115 6.78 -4.30 8.79
CA LEU A 115 5.33 -4.16 8.82
C LEU A 115 4.85 -3.40 7.59
N SER A 116 3.68 -3.80 7.08
CA SER A 116 2.89 -3.03 6.13
C SER A 116 1.66 -2.45 6.81
N ILE A 117 1.19 -1.34 6.26
CA ILE A 117 -0.09 -0.73 6.62
C ILE A 117 -1.00 -0.75 5.40
N THR A 118 -2.26 -1.15 5.61
CA THR A 118 -3.29 -1.20 4.58
C THR A 118 -4.47 -0.33 5.01
N PHE A 119 -4.98 0.51 4.12
CA PHE A 119 -6.15 1.35 4.39
C PHE A 119 -7.00 1.55 3.13
N PRO A 120 -8.32 1.75 3.28
CA PRO A 120 -9.21 1.94 2.14
C PRO A 120 -9.00 3.33 1.52
N ILE A 121 -9.09 3.37 0.19
CA ILE A 121 -9.22 4.57 -0.63
C ILE A 121 -10.61 4.55 -1.23
N LYS A 122 -11.36 5.63 -1.05
CA LYS A 122 -12.65 5.85 -1.71
C LYS A 122 -12.48 6.96 -2.73
N PHE A 123 -12.82 6.68 -3.98
CA PHE A 123 -12.81 7.68 -5.03
C PHE A 123 -14.03 8.60 -4.91
N SER A 124 -13.90 9.82 -5.43
CA SER A 124 -15.00 10.80 -5.44
C SER A 124 -16.19 10.34 -6.30
N GLN A 125 -15.90 9.56 -7.33
CA GLN A 125 -16.84 8.91 -8.25
C GLN A 125 -16.23 7.59 -8.75
N PRO A 126 -17.02 6.65 -9.27
CA PRO A 126 -16.48 5.40 -9.81
C PRO A 126 -15.50 5.63 -10.97
N ILE A 127 -14.34 4.98 -10.92
CA ILE A 127 -13.22 5.16 -11.85
C ILE A 127 -13.00 3.88 -12.66
N PRO A 128 -12.82 3.96 -13.99
CA PRO A 128 -12.54 2.78 -14.79
C PRO A 128 -11.26 2.07 -14.33
N LEU A 129 -11.26 0.74 -14.39
CA LEU A 129 -10.09 -0.13 -14.20
C LEU A 129 -9.06 0.08 -15.32
N GLU A 130 -8.51 1.28 -15.40
CA GLU A 130 -7.49 1.70 -16.33
C GLU A 130 -6.35 2.36 -15.57
N LYS A 131 -5.14 1.91 -15.84
CA LYS A 131 -3.89 2.35 -15.21
C LYS A 131 -3.80 3.85 -14.94
N ASN A 132 -4.02 4.68 -15.96
CA ASN A 132 -3.84 6.13 -15.84
C ASN A 132 -4.96 6.79 -15.00
N ALA A 133 -6.18 6.29 -15.12
CA ALA A 133 -7.33 6.79 -14.37
C ALA A 133 -7.24 6.42 -12.89
N LEU A 134 -6.82 5.20 -12.58
CA LEU A 134 -6.55 4.77 -11.20
C LEU A 134 -5.38 5.57 -10.61
N LEU A 135 -4.30 5.74 -11.37
CA LEU A 135 -3.13 6.45 -10.90
C LEU A 135 -3.44 7.93 -10.59
N SER A 136 -4.30 8.60 -11.37
CA SER A 136 -4.66 9.99 -11.08
C SER A 136 -5.35 10.17 -9.73
N GLU A 137 -6.13 9.19 -9.27
CA GLU A 137 -6.78 9.23 -7.96
C GLU A 137 -5.85 8.82 -6.82
N ILE A 138 -4.96 7.86 -7.06
CA ILE A 138 -4.06 7.33 -6.01
C ILE A 138 -2.85 8.26 -5.80
N LYS A 139 -2.38 8.91 -6.86
CA LYS A 139 -1.17 9.76 -6.85
C LYS A 139 -1.17 10.83 -5.75
N PRO A 140 -2.26 11.60 -5.50
CA PRO A 140 -2.26 12.59 -4.42
C PRO A 140 -1.95 12.00 -3.04
N ILE A 141 -2.41 10.77 -2.78
CA ILE A 141 -2.15 10.06 -1.52
C ILE A 141 -0.68 9.65 -1.46
N LEU A 142 -0.15 9.06 -2.53
CA LEU A 142 1.27 8.67 -2.62
C LEU A 142 2.21 9.87 -2.46
N ASP A 143 1.92 10.98 -3.13
CA ASP A 143 2.69 12.23 -3.01
C ASP A 143 2.67 12.77 -1.58
N SER A 144 1.52 12.69 -0.90
CA SER A 144 1.37 13.09 0.50
C SER A 144 2.21 12.22 1.43
N LEU A 145 2.15 10.89 1.26
CA LEU A 145 2.97 9.96 2.03
C LEU A 145 4.46 10.20 1.81
N GLN A 146 4.90 10.36 0.56
CA GLN A 146 6.29 10.65 0.23
C GLN A 146 6.75 11.98 0.85
N LYS A 147 5.93 13.04 0.77
CA LYS A 147 6.24 14.35 1.36
C LYS A 147 6.42 14.26 2.89
N GLN A 148 5.69 13.35 3.53
CA GLN A 148 5.76 13.11 4.97
C GLN A 148 6.82 12.05 5.36
N ARG A 149 7.62 11.58 4.40
CA ARG A 149 8.67 10.56 4.61
C ARG A 149 8.11 9.21 5.10
N LEU A 150 6.90 8.87 4.67
CA LEU A 150 6.22 7.61 4.97
C LEU A 150 6.39 6.56 3.86
N LEU A 151 6.98 6.95 2.73
CA LEU A 151 7.45 6.09 1.65
C LEU A 151 8.95 6.29 1.46
#